data_AF-A0A1Y2G6L9-F1
#
_entry.id   AF-A0A1Y2G6L9-F1
#
_cell.length_a   1.000
_cell.length_b   1.000
_cell.length_c   1.000
_cell.angle_alpha   90.00
_cell.angle_beta   90.00
_cell.angle_gamma   90.00
#
_symmetry.space_group_name_H-M   'P 1'
#
loop_
_entity.id
_entity.type
_entity.pdbx_description
1 polymer ?
#
loop_
_entity_poly.entity_id
_entity_poly.type
_entity_poly.pdbx_seq_one_letter_code
_entity_poly.pdbx_strand_id
1 'polypeptide(L)' 'MADDRVRTLSCNHEYHAECIDIWLTSKSTQCPLCKHDLFGDVEMPSTRMSVSSSHSSSPCLR' A
#
# COMPACT_ATOMS: atom_id res chain seq x y z
N MET A 1 5.53 -6.63 28.99
CA MET A 1 4.44 -5.72 28.60
C MET A 1 4.96 -4.87 27.45
N ALA A 2 4.63 -5.22 26.20
CA ALA A 2 4.77 -4.33 25.03
C ALA A 2 4.14 -5.05 23.82
N ASP A 3 2.86 -4.74 23.59
CA ASP A 3 2.16 -4.69 22.31
C ASP A 3 2.51 -5.72 21.20
N ASP A 4 1.96 -6.94 21.30
CA ASP A 4 1.87 -7.92 20.20
C ASP A 4 0.71 -7.58 19.24
N ARG A 5 0.41 -6.29 19.03
CA ARG A 5 -0.75 -5.91 18.23
C ARG A 5 -0.32 -5.84 16.79
N VAL A 6 -0.55 -6.93 16.08
CA VAL A 6 -0.42 -6.98 14.63
C VAL A 6 -1.73 -6.46 14.01
N ARG A 7 -1.63 -5.62 12.97
CA ARG A 7 -2.75 -5.22 12.13
C ARG A 7 -2.56 -5.79 10.73
N THR A 8 -3.61 -6.40 10.21
CA THR A 8 -3.71 -6.80 8.81
C THR A 8 -4.28 -5.64 7.99
N LEU A 9 -3.59 -5.28 6.92
CA LEU A 9 -4.03 -4.26 5.98
C LEU A 9 -5.06 -4.81 4.98
N SER A 10 -5.75 -3.92 4.26
CA SER A 10 -6.69 -4.28 3.17
C SER A 10 -6.05 -5.07 2.03
N CYS A 11 -4.72 -5.05 1.94
CA CYS A 11 -3.93 -5.85 1.00
C CYS A 11 -3.45 -7.19 1.57
N ASN A 12 -4.01 -7.67 2.69
CA ASN A 12 -3.68 -8.92 3.38
C ASN A 12 -2.26 -9.02 3.96
N HIS A 13 -1.53 -7.91 4.08
CA HIS A 13 -0.22 -7.90 4.73
C HIS A 13 -0.34 -7.52 6.21
N GLU A 14 0.45 -8.17 7.05
CA GLU A 14 0.42 -8.05 8.50
C GLU A 14 1.64 -7.29 9.01
N TYR A 15 1.41 -6.29 9.86
CA TYR A 15 2.46 -5.47 10.45
C TYR A 15 2.16 -5.14 11.91
N HIS A 16 3.19 -4.85 12.70
CA HIS A 16 2.99 -4.27 14.02
C HIS A 16 2.23 -2.95 13.91
N ALA A 17 1.21 -2.80 14.74
CA ALA A 17 0.33 -1.65 14.83
C ALA A 17 1.15 -0.35 14.96
N GLU A 18 2.12 -0.30 15.87
CA GLU A 18 2.97 0.89 16.08
C GLU A 18 3.84 1.19 14.86
N CYS A 19 4.51 0.17 14.31
CA CYS A 19 5.41 0.38 13.16
C CYS A 19 4.65 0.86 11.93
N ILE A 20 3.47 0.28 11.66
CA ILE A 20 2.67 0.67 10.50
C ILE A 20 2.01 2.04 10.71
N ASP A 21 1.59 2.40 11.93
CA ASP A 21 1.08 3.74 12.23
C ASP A 21 2.11 4.84 11.94
N ILE A 22 3.35 4.64 12.42
CA ILE A 22 4.46 5.59 12.19
C ILE A 22 4.77 5.70 10.70
N TRP A 23 4.76 4.57 9.98
CA TRP A 23 4.99 4.54 8.53
C TRP A 23 3.91 5.32 7.77
N LEU A 24 2.65 5.05 8.07
CA LEU A 24 1.51 5.70 7.42
C LEU A 24 1.47 7.21 7.70
N THR A 25 1.91 7.61 8.90
CA THR A 25 1.97 9.02 9.30
C THR A 25 3.20 9.76 8.74
N SER A 26 4.38 9.13 8.70
CA SER A 26 5.66 9.81 8.43
C SER A 26 6.24 9.58 7.03
N LYS A 27 5.85 8.49 6.35
CA LYS A 27 6.49 8.06 5.09
C LYS A 27 5.52 7.99 3.93
N SER A 28 4.49 7.17 4.02
CA SER A 28 3.54 6.95 2.93
C SER A 28 2.32 6.18 3.41
N THR A 29 1.15 6.50 2.86
CA THR A 29 -0.14 5.82 3.08
C THR A 29 -0.26 4.46 2.38
N GLN A 30 0.81 4.01 1.72
CA GLN A 30 0.84 2.80 0.92
C GLN A 30 1.53 1.65 1.67
N CYS A 31 1.05 0.43 1.42
CA CYS A 31 1.67 -0.79 1.92
C CYS A 31 3.14 -0.87 1.48
N PRO A 32 4.11 -1.09 2.39
CA PRO A 32 5.52 -1.13 2.04
C PRO A 32 5.91 -2.37 1.21
N LEU A 33 5.11 -3.43 1.20
CA LEU A 33 5.37 -4.63 0.39
C LEU A 33 4.78 -4.52 -1.03
N CYS A 34 3.50 -4.20 -1.14
CA CYS A 34 2.79 -4.24 -2.42
C CYS A 34 2.41 -2.87 -2.99
N LYS A 35 2.72 -1.76 -2.29
CA LYS A 35 2.31 -0.39 -2.63
C LYS A 35 0.79 -0.18 -2.77
N HIS A 36 -0.02 -1.11 -2.25
CA HIS A 36 -1.47 -0.93 -2.19
C HIS A 36 -1.81 0.28 -1.33
N ASP A 37 -2.65 1.16 -1.85
CA ASP A 37 -3.07 2.36 -1.14
C ASP A 37 -4.11 2.01 -0.07
N LEU A 38 -3.86 2.42 1.16
CA LEU A 38 -4.73 2.11 2.30
C LEU A 38 -5.74 3.23 2.60
N PHE A 39 -5.55 4.40 1.99
CA PHE A 39 -6.36 5.61 2.17
C PHE A 39 -6.91 6.02 0.80
N GLY A 40 -7.63 5.11 0.16
CA GLY A 40 -8.36 5.43 -1.06
C GLY A 40 -9.33 6.57 -0.79
N ASP A 41 -9.13 7.69 -1.48
CA ASP A 41 -10.00 8.88 -1.52
C ASP A 41 -9.82 9.89 -0.36
N VAL A 42 -8.62 10.43 -0.21
CA VAL A 42 -8.50 11.84 0.23
C VAL A 42 -7.46 12.49 -0.66
N GLU A 43 -7.91 13.35 -1.56
CA GLU A 43 -7.10 14.03 -2.58
C GLU A 43 -5.97 14.85 -1.93
N MET A 44 -4.81 14.21 -1.72
CA MET A 44 -3.55 14.88 -1.44
C MET A 44 -2.71 14.83 -2.72
N PRO A 45 -2.57 15.95 -3.45
CA PRO A 45 -1.84 15.99 -4.71
C PRO A 45 -0.33 16.01 -4.45
N SER A 46 0.24 14.86 -4.08
CA SER A 46 1.69 14.68 -4.07
C SER A 46 2.08 13.70 -5.17
N THR A 47 2.21 14.26 -6.38
CA THR A 47 2.84 13.71 -7.57
C THR A 47 3.78 12.54 -7.29
N ARG A 48 3.32 11.32 -7.53
CA ARG A 48 4.18 10.22 -7.96
C ARG A 48 3.39 9.29 -8.88
N MET A 49 3.50 9.64 -10.16
CA MET A 49 3.50 8.74 -11.31
C MET A 49 2.66 7.48 -11.11
N SER A 50 1.41 7.56 -11.55
CA SER A 50 0.65 6.41 -12.00
C SER A 50 1.47 5.72 -13.09
N VAL A 51 2.34 4.78 -12.70
CA VAL A 51 2.66 3.68 -13.60
C VAL A 51 1.38 2.87 -13.66
N SER A 52 0.48 3.28 -14.54
CA SER A 52 -0.41 2.34 -15.19
C SER A 52 0.54 1.25 -15.69
N SER A 53 0.58 0.13 -14.97
CA SER A 53 1.17 -1.10 -15.46
C SER A 53 0.36 -1.44 -16.69
N SER A 54 0.79 -0.86 -17.81
CA SER A 54 0.50 -1.32 -19.14
C SER A 54 0.93 -2.78 -19.13
N HIS A 55 -0.02 -3.67 -18.88
CA HIS A 55 0.03 -5.03 -19.34
C HIS A 55 0.00 -4.95 -20.86
N SER A 56 1.13 -4.54 -21.44
CA SER A 56 1.34 -4.57 -22.86
C SER A 56 1.56 -6.03 -23.23
N SER A 57 0.51 -6.55 -23.87
CA SER A 57 0.62 -7.49 -24.98
C SER A 57 0.79 -8.96 -24.61
N SER A 58 -0.32 -9.70 -24.65
CA SER A 58 -0.49 -10.82 -25.58
C SER A 58 -1.91 -11.40 -25.50
N PRO A 59 -2.89 -10.88 -26.26
CA PRO A 59 -4.00 -11.70 -26.72
C PRO A 59 -3.60 -12.42 -28.02
N CYS A 60 -4.13 -13.63 -28.19
CA CYS A 60 -4.05 -14.54 -29.35
C CYS A 60 -2.98 -15.65 -29.27
N LEU A 61 -3.21 -16.62 -28.37
CA LEU A 61 -2.88 -18.00 -28.67
C LEU A 61 -4.13 -18.67 -29.27
N ARG A 62 -4.02 -18.96 -30.57
CA ARG A 62 -4.75 -19.95 -31.38
C ARG A 62 -6.07 -19.55 -32.04
#